data_AF-A0A1I6GVG0-F1
#
_entry.id   AF-A0A1I6GVG0-F1
#
_cell.length_a   1.000
_cell.length_b   1.000
_cell.length_c   1.000
_cell.angle_alpha   90.00
_cell.angle_beta   90.00
_cell.angle_gamma   90.00
#
_symmetry.space_group_name_H-M   'P 1'
#
loop_
_entity.id
_entity.type
_entity.pdbx_description
1 polymer ?
#
loop_
_entity_poly.entity_id
_entity_poly.type
_entity_poly.pdbx_seq_one_letter_code
_entity_poly.pdbx_strand_id
1 'polypeptide(L)' 'MRTKLALGVGVVVAVAGVASTLTTGGGLAEAVMWSLVAAIPAAIVALGAIPTGYAGDD' A
#
# COMPACT_ATOMS: atom_id res chain seq x y z
N MET A 1 6.27 -5.08 -14.51
CA MET A 1 5.40 -3.90 -14.27
C MET A 1 4.71 -3.95 -12.91
N ARG A 2 4.14 -5.10 -12.49
CA ARG A 2 3.47 -5.28 -11.18
C ARG A 2 4.32 -4.91 -9.96
N THR A 3 5.60 -5.29 -9.93
CA THR A 3 6.52 -4.90 -8.85
C THR A 3 6.70 -3.38 -8.74
N LYS A 4 6.77 -2.68 -9.88
CA LYS A 4 6.86 -1.21 -9.90
C LYS A 4 5.57 -0.56 -9.40
N LEU A 5 4.42 -1.14 -9.76
CA LEU A 5 3.11 -0.70 -9.29
C LEU A 5 2.95 -0.92 -7.78
N ALA A 6 3.32 -2.10 -7.27
CA ALA A 6 3.29 -2.42 -5.84
C ALA A 6 4.15 -1.46 -5.02
N LEU A 7 5.37 -1.18 -5.50
CA LEU A 7 6.24 -0.18 -4.88
C LEU A 7 5.62 1.22 -4.92
N GLY A 8 5.05 1.63 -6.05
CA GLY A 8 4.38 2.92 -6.19
C GLY A 8 3.21 3.07 -5.21
N VAL A 9 2.37 2.05 -5.08
CA VAL A 9 1.23 2.04 -4.15
C VAL A 9 1.71 2.08 -2.70
N GLY A 10 2.73 1.31 -2.34
CA GLY A 10 3.33 1.36 -1.00
C GLY A 10 3.86 2.75 -0.67
N VAL A 11 4.60 3.39 -1.57
CA VAL A 11 5.13 4.73 -1.36
C VAL A 11 4.00 5.75 -1.17
N VAL A 12 2.97 5.72 -2.01
CA VAL A 12 1.83 6.65 -1.91
C VAL A 12 1.12 6.50 -0.56
N VAL A 13 0.84 5.28 -0.13
CA VAL A 13 0.14 5.02 1.14
C VAL A 13 0.99 5.46 2.33
N ALA A 14 2.30 5.14 2.33
CA ALA A 14 3.20 5.55 3.40
C ALA A 14 3.26 7.08 3.53
N VAL A 15 3.44 7.79 2.40
CA VAL A 15 3.52 9.25 2.39
C VAL A 15 2.20 9.90 2.79
N ALA A 16 1.07 9.41 2.29
CA ALA A 16 -0.26 9.92 2.66
C ALA A 16 -0.53 9.74 4.16
N GLY A 17 -0.14 8.59 4.70
CA GLY A 17 -0.23 8.30 6.12
C GLY A 17 0.60 9.25 6.98
N VAL A 18 1.89 9.41 6.65
CA VAL A 18 2.78 10.38 7.33
C VAL A 18 2.21 11.79 7.25
N ALA A 19 1.74 12.22 6.09
CA ALA A 19 1.13 13.53 5.91
C ALA A 19 -0.12 13.70 6.79
N SER A 20 -0.98 12.67 6.88
CA SER A 20 -2.14 12.68 7.77
C SER A 20 -1.75 12.79 9.24
N THR A 21 -0.72 12.07 9.69
CA THR A 21 -0.25 12.17 11.08
C THR A 21 0.26 13.59 11.39
N LEU A 22 0.94 14.24 10.45
CA LEU A 22 1.41 15.62 10.61
C LEU A 22 0.24 16.62 10.68
N THR A 23 -0.85 16.40 9.95
CA THR A 23 -2.01 17.32 9.96
C THR A 23 -2.90 17.14 11.20
N THR A 24 -2.93 15.96 11.79
CA THR A 24 -3.74 15.66 12.99
C THR A 24 -2.98 15.85 14.30
N GLY A 25 -1.68 16.16 14.25
CA GLY A 25 -0.83 16.31 15.44
C GLY A 25 -0.41 14.99 16.07
N GLY A 26 -0.43 13.89 15.31
CA GLY A 26 -0.01 12.58 15.77
C GLY A 26 1.51 12.46 15.96
N GLY A 27 1.92 11.42 16.68
CA GLY A 27 3.32 11.24 17.09
C GLY A 27 4.21 10.62 16.02
N LEU A 28 5.53 10.71 16.23
CA LEU A 28 6.54 10.06 15.38
C LEU A 28 6.30 8.55 15.22
N ALA A 29 5.86 7.87 16.28
CA ALA A 29 5.55 6.45 16.23
C ALA A 29 4.41 6.15 15.24
N GLU A 30 3.37 6.97 15.21
CA GLU A 30 2.25 6.84 14.28
C GLU A 30 2.69 7.10 12.84
N ALA A 31 3.54 8.11 12.61
CA ALA A 31 4.13 8.39 11.30
C ALA A 31 4.95 7.19 10.78
N VAL A 32 5.73 6.54 11.64
CA VAL A 32 6.50 5.34 11.26
C VAL A 32 5.59 4.14 10.97
N MET A 33 4.50 3.97 11.72
CA MET A 33 3.55 2.87 11.52
C MET A 33 2.94 2.86 10.11
N TRP A 34 2.79 4.02 9.49
CA TRP A 34 2.32 4.11 8.10
C TRP A 34 3.23 3.41 7.09
N SER A 35 4.53 3.30 7.38
CA SER A 35 5.47 2.54 6.55
C SER A 35 5.17 1.05 6.57
N LEU A 36 4.72 0.52 7.71
CA LEU A 36 4.30 -0.87 7.86
C LEU A 36 2.92 -1.11 7.25
N VAL A 37 1.97 -0.20 7.49
CA VAL A 37 0.61 -0.28 6.93
C VAL A 37 0.64 -0.27 5.41
N ALA A 38 1.52 0.54 4.80
CA ALA A 38 1.71 0.60 3.36
C ALA A 38 2.13 -0.74 2.72
N ALA A 39 2.73 -1.65 3.49
CA ALA A 39 3.11 -2.97 3.00
C ALA A 39 1.89 -3.82 2.63
N ILE A 40 0.74 -3.62 3.26
CA ILE A 40 -0.50 -4.38 3.01
C ILE A 40 -1.03 -4.14 1.58
N PRO A 41 -1.35 -2.90 1.15
CA PRO A 41 -1.81 -2.66 -0.21
C PRO A 41 -0.71 -2.92 -1.25
N ALA A 42 0.58 -2.69 -0.93
CA ALA A 42 1.68 -3.09 -1.80
C ALA A 42 1.72 -4.62 -2.02
N ALA A 43 1.54 -5.40 -0.95
CA ALA A 43 1.47 -6.86 -1.02
C ALA A 43 0.25 -7.32 -1.81
N ILE A 44 -0.93 -6.71 -1.62
CA ILE A 44 -2.13 -7.01 -2.42
C ILE A 44 -1.87 -6.78 -3.90
N VAL A 45 -1.23 -5.68 -4.29
CA VAL A 45 -0.91 -5.38 -5.70
C VAL A 45 0.15 -6.34 -6.24
N ALA A 46 1.12 -6.73 -5.42
CA ALA A 46 2.11 -7.75 -5.79
C ALA A 46 1.46 -9.14 -5.95
N LEU A 47 0.50 -9.47 -5.08
CA LEU A 47 -0.25 -10.73 -5.02
C LEU A 47 -1.47 -10.76 -5.93
N GLY A 48 -1.90 -9.64 -6.53
CA GLY A 48 -3.05 -9.51 -7.43
C GLY A 48 -2.98 -10.33 -8.72
N ALA A 49 -2.14 -11.37 -8.75
CA ALA A 49 -2.21 -12.51 -9.64
C ALA A 49 -2.70 -13.79 -8.94
N ILE A 50 -3.36 -13.75 -7.76
CA ILE A 50 -4.22 -14.86 -7.35
C ILE A 50 -5.38 -14.85 -8.35
N PRO A 51 -5.49 -15.81 -9.27
CA PRO A 51 -6.62 -15.88 -10.17
C PRO A 51 -7.85 -16.08 -9.29
N THR A 52 -8.70 -15.06 -9.19
CA THR A 52 -10.09 -15.34 -8.85
C THR A 52 -10.56 -16.26 -9.98
N GLY A 53 -11.18 -17.40 -9.65
CA GLY A 53 -11.53 -18.47 -10.59
C GLY A 53 -12.52 -18.08 -11.70
N TYR A 54 -12.68 -16.79 -11.99
CA TYR A 54 -13.23 -16.27 -13.22
C TYR A 54 -12.12 -16.26 -14.27
N ALA A 55 -11.74 -17.46 -14.74
CA ALA A 55 -11.27 -17.55 -16.10
C ALA A 55 -12.42 -17.02 -16.98
N GLY A 56 -12.21 -15.86 -17.60
CA GLY A 56 -13.03 -15.47 -18.73
C GLY A 56 -12.83 -16.53 -19.79
N ASP A 57 -13.87 -17.33 -20.01
CA ASP A 57 -14.04 -18.07 -21.25
C ASP A 57 -14.28 -17.03 -22.36
N ASP A 58 -13.20 -16.57 -22.99
CA ASP A 58 -13.22 -15.93 -24.31
C ASP A 58 -12.15 -16.59 -25.20
#